data_AF-A0A853I5D7-F1
#
_entry.id   AF-A0A853I5D7-F1
#
_cell.length_a   1.000
_cell.length_b   1.000
_cell.length_c   1.000
_cell.angle_alpha   90.00
_cell.angle_beta   90.00
_cell.angle_gamma   90.00
#
_symmetry.space_group_name_H-M   'P 1'
#
loop_
_entity.id
_entity.type
_entity.pdbx_description
1 polymer ?
#
loop_
_entity_poly.entity_id
_entity_poly.type
_entity_poly.pdbx_seq_one_letter_code
_entity_poly.pdbx_strand_id
1 'polypeptide(L)'
;MWFTDNLLTAVISEALEKLGETSNVACQLLLGTAKTEDLRAGKQKCVEGQLGVFQISPTIHQAVWDQCLAFLPEQASTIRGMASQRSFLEAPHQELVVNIRYASAIAWSIYCFEGLVLPEQATKLNLAQLWQKYYENGSKKPRLLKHFFQATSILHAEAA
;
A
#
# COMPACT_ATOMS: atom_id res chain seq x y z
N MET A 1 -4.98 1.20 19.54
CA MET A 1 -5.09 1.56 18.11
C MET A 1 -3.98 2.56 17.81
N TRP A 2 -3.01 2.21 16.95
CA TRP A 2 -1.77 3.01 16.76
C TRP A 2 -1.91 4.15 15.74
N PHE A 3 -3.08 4.28 15.11
CA PHE A 3 -3.35 5.25 14.07
C PHE A 3 -4.65 5.97 14.39
N THR A 4 -4.66 7.28 14.19
CA THR A 4 -5.85 8.13 14.30
C THR A 4 -6.79 7.90 13.13
N ASP A 5 -8.10 7.97 13.40
CA ASP A 5 -9.12 8.00 12.36
C ASP A 5 -8.94 9.26 11.52
N ASN A 6 -8.49 9.08 10.27
CA ASN A 6 -8.29 10.14 9.30
C ASN A 6 -8.72 9.66 7.92
N LEU A 7 -8.77 10.59 6.95
CA LEU A 7 -9.22 10.30 5.59
C LEU A 7 -8.46 9.12 4.96
N LEU A 8 -7.15 9.01 5.18
CA LEU A 8 -6.34 7.93 4.62
C LEU A 8 -6.72 6.58 5.24
N THR A 9 -6.90 6.52 6.56
CA THR A 9 -7.38 5.31 7.25
C THR A 9 -8.75 4.87 6.69
N ALA A 10 -9.70 5.80 6.53
CA ALA A 10 -11.03 5.50 6.01
C ALA A 10 -11.00 4.96 4.57
N VAL A 11 -10.20 5.58 3.69
CA VAL A 11 -10.05 5.14 2.29
C VAL A 11 -9.37 3.78 2.20
N ILE A 12 -8.33 3.53 3.01
CA ILE A 12 -7.65 2.23 3.07
C ILE A 12 -8.62 1.14 3.55
N SER A 13 -9.37 1.38 4.62
CA SER A 13 -10.34 0.42 5.15
C SER A 13 -11.42 0.08 4.13
N GLU A 14 -12.01 1.07 3.45
CA GLU A 14 -13.04 0.83 2.43
C GLU A 14 -12.49 0.03 1.24
N ALA A 15 -11.26 0.32 0.80
CA ALA A 15 -10.61 -0.42 -0.27
C ALA A 15 -10.40 -1.90 0.11
N LEU A 16 -9.93 -2.17 1.33
CA LEU A 16 -9.74 -3.53 1.84
C LEU A 16 -11.07 -4.28 1.98
N GLU A 17 -12.11 -3.63 2.50
CA GLU A 17 -13.44 -4.23 2.63
C GLU A 17 -14.00 -4.68 1.27
N LYS A 18 -13.78 -3.88 0.21
CA LYS A 18 -14.18 -4.26 -1.16
C LYS A 18 -13.41 -5.46 -1.71
N LEU A 19 -12.21 -5.72 -1.20
CA LEU A 19 -11.42 -6.91 -1.53
C LEU A 19 -11.72 -8.10 -0.60
N GLY A 20 -12.69 -7.96 0.31
CA GLY A 20 -13.07 -9.00 1.28
C GLY A 20 -12.14 -9.11 2.48
N GLU A 21 -11.26 -8.12 2.70
CA GLU A 21 -10.35 -8.07 3.84
C GLU A 21 -10.84 -7.04 4.86
N THR A 22 -11.20 -7.51 6.06
CA THR A 22 -11.76 -6.65 7.12
C THR A 22 -10.88 -6.60 8.37
N SER A 23 -9.69 -7.21 8.35
CA SER A 23 -8.80 -7.23 9.50
C SER A 23 -8.21 -5.84 9.76
N ASN A 24 -8.21 -5.46 11.04
CA ASN A 24 -7.54 -4.25 11.49
C ASN A 24 -6.02 -4.32 11.20
N VAL A 25 -5.45 -5.54 11.23
CA VAL A 25 -4.04 -5.77 10.94
C VAL A 25 -3.70 -5.40 9.49
N ALA A 26 -4.51 -5.77 8.49
CA ALA A 26 -4.32 -5.37 7.09
C ALA A 26 -4.33 -3.83 6.94
N CYS A 27 -5.32 -3.17 7.54
CA CYS A 27 -5.45 -1.72 7.50
C CYS A 27 -4.22 -1.03 8.10
N GLN A 28 -3.79 -1.47 9.28
CA GLN A 28 -2.60 -0.94 9.96
C GLN A 28 -1.31 -1.20 9.19
N LEU A 29 -1.20 -2.36 8.52
CA LEU A 29 -0.07 -2.67 7.65
C LEU A 29 0.00 -1.71 6.46
N LEU A 30 -1.11 -1.52 5.73
CA LEU A 30 -1.16 -0.60 4.59
C LEU A 30 -0.94 0.86 5.02
N LEU A 31 -1.54 1.29 6.12
CA LEU A 31 -1.34 2.64 6.62
C LEU A 31 0.11 2.89 7.04
N GLY A 32 0.72 1.92 7.75
CA GLY A 32 2.15 1.95 8.07
C GLY A 32 3.02 1.96 6.82
N THR A 33 2.64 1.20 5.78
CA THR A 33 3.32 1.16 4.48
C THR A 33 3.28 2.52 3.80
N ALA A 34 2.09 3.12 3.64
CA ALA A 34 1.93 4.43 3.01
C ALA A 34 2.77 5.50 3.71
N LYS A 35 2.71 5.58 5.05
CA LYS A 35 3.50 6.55 5.82
C LYS A 35 5.01 6.29 5.70
N THR A 36 5.42 5.04 5.67
CA THR A 36 6.83 4.67 5.58
C THR A 36 7.40 5.02 4.20
N GLU A 37 6.68 4.68 3.13
CA GLU A 37 7.11 4.97 1.77
C GLU A 37 7.06 6.47 1.47
N ASP A 38 6.03 7.18 1.93
CA ASP A 38 5.95 8.64 1.83
C ASP A 38 7.10 9.34 2.57
N LEU A 39 7.40 8.95 3.81
CA LEU A 39 8.56 9.48 4.55
C LEU A 39 9.89 9.18 3.85
N ARG A 40 10.02 7.98 3.27
CA ARG A 40 11.21 7.58 2.50
C ARG A 40 11.36 8.40 1.22
N ALA A 41 10.25 8.81 0.60
CA ALA A 41 10.25 9.68 -0.56
C ALA A 41 10.55 11.15 -0.19
N GLY A 42 9.97 11.68 0.89
CA GLY A 42 10.17 13.07 1.33
C GLY A 42 11.60 13.38 1.80
N LYS A 43 12.32 12.40 2.35
CA LYS A 43 13.75 12.56 2.70
C LYS A 43 14.70 12.50 1.51
N GLN A 44 14.22 12.07 0.34
CA GLN A 44 15.07 11.72 -0.79
C GLN A 44 14.38 12.14 -2.07
N LYS A 45 14.73 13.33 -2.61
CA LYS A 45 14.26 13.86 -3.90
C LYS A 45 13.98 12.71 -4.87
N CYS A 46 12.70 12.58 -5.25
CA CYS A 46 12.11 11.69 -6.24
C CYS A 46 13.03 10.57 -6.74
N VAL A 47 12.79 9.34 -6.28
CA VAL A 47 13.23 8.19 -7.07
C VAL A 47 12.44 8.25 -8.38
N GLU A 48 13.13 8.48 -9.49
CA GLU A 48 12.52 8.49 -10.83
C GLU A 48 11.66 7.23 -11.02
N GLY A 49 10.35 7.42 -11.22
CA GLY A 49 9.42 6.35 -11.51
C GLY A 49 8.68 5.72 -10.32
N GLN A 50 8.84 6.17 -9.07
CA GLN A 50 7.97 5.74 -7.97
C GLN A 50 6.74 6.64 -7.84
N LEU A 51 5.54 6.05 -7.73
CA LEU A 51 4.28 6.78 -7.83
C LEU A 51 3.43 6.68 -6.55
N GLY A 52 2.86 7.81 -6.16
CA GLY A 52 1.85 7.92 -5.10
C GLY A 52 2.37 7.67 -3.68
N VAL A 53 1.43 7.61 -2.73
CA VAL A 53 1.72 7.43 -1.29
C VAL A 53 2.38 6.08 -0.98
N PHE A 54 2.18 5.10 -1.86
CA PHE A 54 2.72 3.76 -1.75
C PHE A 54 4.06 3.58 -2.48
N GLN A 55 4.51 4.61 -3.22
CA GLN A 55 5.73 4.61 -4.03
C GLN A 55 5.82 3.34 -4.88
N ILE A 56 4.81 3.07 -5.71
CA ILE A 56 4.77 1.88 -6.56
C ILE A 56 5.29 2.24 -7.95
N SER A 57 6.23 1.45 -8.47
CA SER A 57 6.78 1.67 -9.80
C SER A 57 5.85 1.15 -10.91
N PRO A 58 5.89 1.73 -12.12
CA PRO A 58 5.15 1.24 -13.28
C PRO A 58 5.35 -0.25 -13.56
N THR A 59 6.58 -0.75 -13.40
CA THR A 59 6.92 -2.16 -13.61
C THR A 59 6.19 -3.06 -12.61
N ILE A 60 6.17 -2.70 -11.33
CA ILE A 60 5.43 -3.48 -10.33
C ILE A 60 3.92 -3.36 -10.54
N HIS A 61 3.42 -2.18 -10.92
CA HIS A 61 2.01 -2.01 -11.24
C HIS A 61 1.55 -2.96 -12.37
N GLN A 62 2.34 -3.06 -13.44
CA GLN A 62 2.09 -4.01 -14.53
C GLN A 62 2.21 -5.45 -14.05
N ALA A 63 3.26 -5.79 -13.30
CA ALA A 63 3.46 -7.14 -12.79
C ALA A 63 2.29 -7.61 -11.91
N VAL A 64 1.71 -6.74 -11.08
CA VAL A 64 0.51 -7.06 -10.30
C VAL A 64 -0.66 -7.43 -11.23
N TRP A 65 -0.89 -6.67 -12.30
CA TRP A 65 -1.95 -7.01 -13.26
C TRP A 65 -1.67 -8.31 -13.99
N ASP A 66 -0.47 -8.46 -14.54
CA ASP A 66 -0.11 -9.56 -15.44
C ASP A 66 0.12 -10.88 -14.71
N GLN A 67 0.64 -10.84 -13.49
CA GLN A 67 1.12 -12.03 -12.77
C GLN A 67 0.27 -12.37 -11.54
N CYS A 68 -0.48 -11.42 -10.99
CA CYS A 68 -1.37 -11.66 -9.85
C CYS A 68 -2.83 -11.63 -10.29
N LEU A 69 -3.31 -10.48 -10.78
CA LEU A 69 -4.73 -10.26 -11.05
C LEU A 69 -5.25 -11.01 -12.29
N ALA A 70 -4.39 -11.31 -13.26
CA ALA A 70 -4.74 -12.15 -14.41
C ALA A 70 -5.29 -13.53 -14.01
N PHE A 71 -4.91 -14.04 -12.83
CA PHE A 71 -5.37 -15.34 -12.31
C PHE A 71 -6.50 -15.23 -11.28
N LEU A 72 -6.94 -14.00 -10.95
CA LEU A 72 -7.96 -13.71 -9.94
C LEU A 72 -9.02 -12.78 -10.54
N PRO A 73 -9.88 -13.27 -11.47
CA PRO A 73 -10.75 -12.43 -12.30
C PRO A 73 -11.73 -11.57 -11.49
N GLU A 74 -12.27 -12.10 -10.38
CA GLU A 74 -13.15 -11.34 -9.49
C GLU A 74 -12.39 -10.16 -8.85
N GLN A 75 -11.18 -10.40 -8.32
CA GLN A 75 -10.37 -9.32 -7.74
C GLN A 75 -9.94 -8.31 -8.81
N ALA A 76 -9.54 -8.78 -10.00
CA ALA A 76 -9.21 -7.92 -11.14
C ALA A 76 -10.40 -7.01 -11.49
N SER A 77 -11.61 -7.55 -11.55
CA SER A 77 -12.84 -6.81 -11.83
C SER A 77 -13.10 -5.76 -10.74
N THR A 78 -13.02 -6.15 -9.46
CA THR A 78 -13.22 -5.24 -8.34
C THR A 78 -12.21 -4.10 -8.35
N ILE A 79 -10.91 -4.39 -8.52
CA ILE A 79 -9.84 -3.39 -8.56
C ILE A 79 -10.00 -2.48 -9.79
N ARG A 80 -10.32 -3.03 -10.96
CA ARG A 80 -10.57 -2.23 -12.17
C ARG A 80 -11.74 -1.27 -11.98
N GLY A 81 -12.77 -1.69 -11.24
CA GLY A 81 -13.93 -0.87 -10.87
C GLY A 81 -13.61 0.26 -9.89
N MET A 82 -12.49 0.20 -9.16
CA MET A 82 -12.02 1.29 -8.30
C MET A 82 -11.27 2.38 -9.09
N ALA A 83 -10.67 2.03 -10.22
CA ALA A 83 -10.00 2.99 -11.09
C ALA A 83 -10.98 3.85 -11.88
N SER A 84 -10.54 5.01 -12.38
CA SER A 84 -11.35 5.77 -13.33
C SER A 84 -11.60 4.98 -14.61
N GLN A 85 -12.71 5.29 -15.28
CA GLN A 85 -13.06 4.57 -16.51
C GLN A 85 -12.15 4.99 -17.67
N ARG A 86 -12.12 6.30 -17.99
CA ARG A 86 -11.40 6.86 -19.14
C ARG A 86 -9.91 7.05 -18.86
N SER A 87 -9.56 7.73 -17.78
CA SER A 87 -8.16 8.10 -17.51
C SER A 87 -7.28 6.88 -17.26
N PHE A 88 -7.82 5.78 -16.72
CA PHE A 88 -7.08 4.54 -16.59
C PHE A 88 -6.63 3.96 -17.93
N LEU A 89 -7.45 4.07 -18.98
CA LEU A 89 -7.10 3.53 -20.31
C LEU A 89 -6.01 4.37 -21.00
N GLU A 90 -5.97 5.67 -20.72
CA GLU A 90 -5.01 6.60 -21.31
C GLU A 90 -3.68 6.64 -20.51
N ALA A 91 -3.76 6.60 -19.17
CA ALA A 91 -2.62 6.72 -18.26
C ALA A 91 -2.83 5.88 -16.98
N PRO A 92 -2.76 4.54 -17.05
CA PRO A 92 -3.13 3.66 -15.93
C PRO A 92 -2.27 3.88 -14.68
N HIS A 93 -1.00 4.22 -14.85
CA HIS A 93 -0.08 4.47 -13.74
C HIS A 93 -0.42 5.73 -12.93
N GLN A 94 -1.11 6.70 -13.54
CA GLN A 94 -1.47 7.94 -12.85
C GLN A 94 -2.44 7.69 -11.68
N GLU A 95 -3.21 6.61 -11.73
CA GLU A 95 -4.15 6.21 -10.69
C GLU A 95 -3.45 5.90 -9.37
N LEU A 96 -2.21 5.42 -9.41
CA LEU A 96 -1.39 5.22 -8.21
C LEU A 96 -1.14 6.54 -7.46
N VAL A 97 -1.16 7.67 -8.18
CA VAL A 97 -0.92 9.01 -7.63
C VAL A 97 -2.21 9.67 -7.18
N VAL A 98 -3.24 9.65 -8.03
CA VAL A 98 -4.45 10.48 -7.85
C VAL A 98 -5.61 9.74 -7.17
N ASN A 99 -5.55 8.41 -7.11
CA ASN A 99 -6.64 7.58 -6.60
C ASN A 99 -6.12 6.66 -5.49
N ILE A 100 -6.15 7.18 -4.26
CA ILE A 100 -5.65 6.47 -3.08
C ILE A 100 -6.37 5.13 -2.90
N ARG A 101 -7.68 5.07 -3.17
CA ARG A 101 -8.47 3.83 -3.07
C ARG A 101 -7.91 2.74 -4.00
N TYR A 102 -7.69 3.08 -5.26
CA TYR A 102 -7.07 2.17 -6.23
C TYR A 102 -5.63 1.82 -5.83
N ALA A 103 -4.84 2.80 -5.42
CA ALA A 103 -3.46 2.59 -5.00
C ALA A 103 -3.37 1.65 -3.78
N SER A 104 -4.30 1.75 -2.83
CA SER A 104 -4.44 0.83 -1.70
C SER A 104 -4.75 -0.59 -2.14
N ALA A 105 -5.63 -0.75 -3.14
CA ALA A 105 -5.95 -2.04 -3.72
C ALA A 105 -4.71 -2.71 -4.34
N ILE A 106 -3.95 -1.97 -5.16
CA ILE A 106 -2.70 -2.48 -5.76
C ILE A 106 -1.66 -2.79 -4.69
N ALA A 107 -1.48 -1.91 -3.69
CA ALA A 107 -0.57 -2.15 -2.59
C ALA A 107 -0.92 -3.44 -1.81
N TRP A 108 -2.21 -3.69 -1.61
CA TRP A 108 -2.68 -4.94 -1.00
C TRP A 108 -2.38 -6.15 -1.89
N SER A 109 -2.62 -6.04 -3.20
CA SER A 109 -2.30 -7.10 -4.16
C SER A 109 -0.81 -7.47 -4.19
N ILE A 110 0.11 -6.50 -3.96
CA ILE A 110 1.55 -6.79 -3.80
C ILE A 110 1.77 -7.73 -2.62
N TYR A 111 1.18 -7.42 -1.46
CA TYR A 111 1.29 -8.28 -0.28
C TYR A 111 0.70 -9.68 -0.51
N CYS A 112 -0.48 -9.77 -1.12
CA CYS A 112 -1.12 -11.06 -1.42
C CYS A 112 -0.30 -11.88 -2.42
N PHE A 113 0.28 -11.23 -3.43
CA PHE A 113 1.09 -11.88 -4.46
C PHE A 113 2.32 -12.58 -3.85
N GLU A 114 2.95 -11.96 -2.86
CA GLU A 114 4.10 -12.52 -2.12
C GLU A 114 3.69 -13.56 -1.05
N GLY A 115 2.41 -13.96 -1.00
CA GLY A 115 1.92 -15.00 -0.09
C GLY A 115 1.83 -14.55 1.37
N LEU A 116 1.53 -13.27 1.61
CA LEU A 116 1.32 -12.75 2.98
C LEU A 116 0.25 -13.56 3.73
N VAL A 117 0.60 -14.00 4.93
CA VAL A 117 -0.35 -14.51 5.92
C VAL A 117 -0.37 -13.54 7.10
N LEU A 118 -1.54 -12.98 7.37
CA LEU A 118 -1.70 -12.06 8.49
C LEU A 118 -1.87 -12.82 9.81
N PRO A 119 -1.21 -12.38 10.89
CA PRO A 119 -1.52 -12.85 12.24
C PRO A 119 -2.85 -12.24 12.70
N GLU A 120 -3.54 -12.93 13.63
CA GLU A 120 -4.79 -12.42 14.23
C GLU A 120 -4.59 -11.08 14.95
N GLN A 121 -3.41 -10.90 15.57
CA GLN A 121 -2.97 -9.66 16.18
C GLN A 121 -1.52 -9.40 15.79
N ALA A 122 -1.18 -8.15 15.50
CA ALA A 122 0.17 -7.77 15.13
C ALA A 122 0.68 -6.65 16.04
N THR A 123 1.87 -6.82 16.60
CA THR A 123 2.59 -5.68 17.19
C THR A 123 3.16 -4.79 16.10
N LYS A 124 3.57 -3.57 16.46
CA LYS A 124 4.30 -2.66 15.55
C LYS A 124 5.54 -3.30 14.92
N LEU A 125 6.25 -4.16 15.67
CA LEU A 125 7.39 -4.92 15.17
C LEU A 125 6.95 -5.96 14.12
N ASN A 126 5.84 -6.67 14.35
CA ASN A 126 5.32 -7.62 13.37
C ASN A 126 4.96 -6.91 12.07
N LEU A 127 4.24 -5.78 12.14
CA LEU A 127 3.90 -4.98 10.97
C LEU A 127 5.15 -4.52 10.20
N ALA A 128 6.18 -4.05 10.90
CA ALA A 128 7.44 -3.64 10.28
C ALA A 128 8.15 -4.82 9.57
N GLN A 129 8.12 -6.01 10.17
CA GLN A 129 8.68 -7.23 9.57
C GLN A 129 7.90 -7.66 8.33
N LEU A 130 6.56 -7.61 8.37
CA LEU A 130 5.71 -7.91 7.22
C LEU A 130 5.98 -6.94 6.06
N TRP A 131 6.04 -5.64 6.34
CA TRP A 131 6.41 -4.63 5.33
C TRP A 131 7.80 -4.87 4.75
N GLN A 132 8.80 -5.13 5.59
CA GLN A 132 10.17 -5.37 5.11
C GLN A 132 10.25 -6.60 4.20
N LYS A 133 9.52 -7.67 4.55
CA LYS A 133 9.58 -8.96 3.87
C LYS A 133 8.78 -9.00 2.58
N TYR A 134 7.55 -8.49 2.59
CA TYR A 134 6.56 -8.75 1.53
C TYR A 134 6.26 -7.55 0.64
N TYR A 135 6.61 -6.33 1.04
CA TYR A 135 6.25 -5.16 0.25
C TYR A 135 7.32 -4.86 -0.82
N GLU A 136 7.14 -5.36 -2.04
CA GLU A 136 8.03 -5.08 -3.17
C GLU A 136 7.42 -4.06 -4.14
N ASN A 137 7.84 -2.80 -4.01
CA ASN A 137 7.37 -1.70 -4.85
C ASN A 137 8.30 -1.33 -6.02
N GLY A 138 9.35 -2.12 -6.26
CA GLY A 138 10.37 -1.93 -7.30
C GLY A 138 11.54 -1.05 -6.85
N SER A 139 11.58 -0.68 -5.57
CA SER A 139 12.68 0.10 -5.00
C SER A 139 13.92 -0.78 -4.79
N LYS A 140 15.03 -0.40 -5.41
CA LYS A 140 16.35 -1.06 -5.16
C LYS A 140 16.93 -0.76 -3.78
N LYS A 141 16.29 0.11 -2.99
CA LYS A 141 16.82 0.58 -1.71
C LYS A 141 16.42 -0.38 -0.57
N PRO A 142 17.37 -0.75 0.31
CA PRO A 142 17.08 -1.70 1.38
C PRO A 142 15.97 -1.17 2.29
N ARG A 143 15.00 -2.04 2.59
CA ARG A 143 13.95 -1.77 3.58
C ARG A 143 14.49 -2.16 4.96
N LEU A 144 14.55 -1.18 5.87
CA LEU A 144 15.05 -1.36 7.23
C LEU A 144 13.92 -1.07 8.21
N LEU A 145 13.77 -1.91 9.25
CA LEU A 145 12.69 -1.76 10.24
C LEU A 145 12.63 -0.37 10.88
N LYS A 146 13.79 0.29 11.05
CA LYS A 146 13.88 1.67 11.57
C LYS A 146 13.09 2.69 10.75
N HIS A 147 12.94 2.48 9.44
CA HIS A 147 12.14 3.37 8.57
C HIS A 147 10.67 3.30 8.98
N PHE A 148 10.16 2.08 9.17
CA PHE A 148 8.78 1.85 9.59
C PHE A 148 8.52 2.44 10.98
N PHE A 149 9.40 2.16 11.95
CA PHE A 149 9.29 2.72 13.30
C PHE A 149 9.30 4.24 13.31
N GLN A 150 10.16 4.88 12.51
CA GLN A 150 10.24 6.34 12.43
C GLN A 150 8.93 6.94 11.91
N ALA A 151 8.40 6.42 10.80
CA ALA A 151 7.18 6.94 10.18
C ALA A 151 5.96 6.84 11.09
N THR A 152 5.90 5.76 11.87
CA THR A 152 4.76 5.44 12.75
C THR A 152 4.94 5.96 14.19
N SER A 153 6.05 6.62 14.51
CA SER A 153 6.25 7.29 15.80
C SER A 153 5.91 8.79 15.76
N ILE A 154 6.00 9.43 14.59
CA ILE A 154 5.64 10.86 14.39
C ILE A 154 4.17 11.11 14.78
N LEU A 155 3.29 10.13 14.56
CA LEU A 155 1.85 10.24 14.84
C LEU A 155 1.49 10.32 16.33
N HIS A 156 2.33 9.85 17.25
CA HIS A 156 2.07 9.99 18.69
C HIS A 156 2.43 11.39 19.20
N ALA A 157 3.32 12.11 18.52
CA ALA A 157 3.70 13.46 18.90
C ALA A 157 2.72 14.53 18.40
N GLU A 158 1.95 14.26 17.35
CA GLU A 158 0.95 15.18 16.78
C GLU A 158 -0.45 15.02 17.43
N ALA A 159 -0.62 14.04 18.32
CA ALA A 159 -1.88 13.75 19.02
C ALA A 159 -1.81 14.05 20.54
N ALA A 160 -0.76 14.73 21.00
CA ALA A 160 -0.54 15.19 22.38
C ALA A 160 -0.42 16.71 22.41
#